data_AF-A0A952I196-F1
#
_entry.id   AF-A0A952I196-F1
#
_cell.length_a   1.000
_cell.length_b   1.000
_cell.length_c   1.000
_cell.angle_alpha   90.00
_cell.angle_beta   90.00
_cell.angle_gamma   90.00
#
_symmetry.space_group_name_H-M   'P 1'
#
loop_
_entity.id
_entity.type
_entity.pdbx_description
1 polymer ?
#
loop_
_entity_poly.entity_id
_entity_poly.type
_entity_poly.pdbx_seq_one_letter_code
_entity_poly.pdbx_strand_id
1 'polypeptide(L)'
;MKTILLILMLSFFGVTINAQKADLEYIHSAVENRFNLELDTINLCDSYILNEIVYTKDDFRTKIGSYKKSDIKFTIIADFSNTRFFHQNCDYTILVGGGKYKQSKEEKLKELDLICENLNKNLPELVIRDHKCENCKQVVVDGEPIEMYEARTLVNNLKVKNIEFIVSYESANPQIFGRNAINGLTEIFLKKKNVRLGLKDQRK
;
A
#
# COMPACT_ATOMS: atom_id res chain seq x y z
N MET A 1 -8.18 -47.84 -2.21
CA MET A 1 -8.30 -46.54 -1.51
C MET A 1 -7.00 -45.73 -1.46
N LYS A 2 -5.79 -46.31 -1.38
CA LYS A 2 -4.52 -45.56 -1.32
C LYS A 2 -4.18 -44.78 -2.61
N THR A 3 -4.63 -45.24 -3.77
CA THR A 3 -4.35 -44.61 -5.08
C THR A 3 -5.17 -43.35 -5.34
N ILE A 4 -6.37 -43.23 -4.77
CA ILE A 4 -7.25 -42.06 -4.93
C ILE A 4 -6.72 -40.87 -4.11
N LEU A 5 -6.13 -41.13 -2.94
CA LEU A 5 -5.52 -40.09 -2.10
C LEU A 5 -4.28 -39.45 -2.76
N LEU A 6 -3.53 -40.22 -3.55
CA LEU A 6 -2.33 -39.74 -4.24
C LEU A 6 -2.69 -38.80 -5.41
N ILE A 7 -3.79 -39.07 -6.11
CA ILE A 7 -4.28 -38.23 -7.22
C ILE A 7 -4.82 -36.89 -6.67
N LEU A 8 -5.51 -36.91 -5.53
CA LEU A 8 -5.99 -35.69 -4.85
C LEU A 8 -4.84 -34.83 -4.31
N MET A 9 -3.79 -35.45 -3.77
CA MET A 9 -2.56 -34.74 -3.36
C MET A 9 -1.83 -34.12 -4.56
N LEU A 10 -1.75 -34.80 -5.70
CA LEU A 10 -1.08 -34.30 -6.91
C LEU A 10 -1.84 -33.14 -7.58
N SER A 11 -3.17 -33.11 -7.49
CA SER A 11 -3.97 -31.96 -8.00
C SER A 11 -3.78 -30.67 -7.20
N PHE A 12 -3.30 -30.73 -5.95
CA PHE A 12 -3.06 -29.54 -5.13
C PHE A 12 -1.71 -28.86 -5.38
N PHE A 13 -0.76 -29.52 -6.09
CA PHE A 13 0.55 -28.95 -6.38
C PHE A 13 0.62 -28.18 -7.71
N GLY A 14 -0.45 -28.15 -8.50
CA GLY A 14 -0.47 -27.57 -9.85
C GLY A 14 -0.91 -26.11 -9.94
N VAL A 15 -1.34 -25.47 -8.85
CA VAL A 15 -1.72 -24.04 -8.90
C VAL A 15 -0.46 -23.19 -8.83
N THR A 16 0.25 -23.08 -9.96
CA THR A 16 1.19 -21.98 -10.16
C THR A 16 0.38 -20.70 -10.04
N ILE A 17 0.49 -20.00 -8.91
CA ILE A 17 -0.09 -18.67 -8.69
C ILE A 17 0.58 -17.77 -9.74
N ASN A 18 -0.08 -17.61 -10.88
CA ASN A 18 0.31 -16.63 -11.88
C ASN A 18 0.14 -15.26 -11.21
N ALA A 19 1.25 -14.70 -10.74
CA ALA A 19 1.25 -13.38 -10.13
C ALA A 19 0.64 -12.39 -11.13
N GLN A 20 -0.50 -11.80 -10.77
CA GLN A 20 -1.22 -10.89 -11.64
C GLN A 20 -0.32 -9.69 -11.98
N LYS A 21 -0.22 -9.40 -13.27
CA LYS A 21 0.49 -8.22 -13.77
C LYS A 21 -0.29 -6.96 -13.39
N ALA A 22 0.43 -5.85 -13.23
CA ALA A 22 -0.18 -4.54 -13.10
C ALA A 22 -0.63 -4.04 -14.48
N ASP A 23 -1.73 -3.31 -14.51
CA ASP A 23 -2.28 -2.63 -15.67
C ASP A 23 -2.75 -1.23 -15.26
N LEU A 24 -3.21 -0.44 -16.23
CA LEU A 24 -3.66 0.92 -15.97
C LEU A 24 -4.87 0.96 -15.02
N GLU A 25 -5.81 0.02 -15.18
CA GLU A 25 -7.01 -0.09 -14.36
C GLU A 25 -6.65 -0.35 -12.88
N TYR A 26 -5.69 -1.23 -12.63
CA TYR A 26 -5.15 -1.45 -11.29
C TYR A 26 -4.53 -0.17 -10.69
N ILE A 27 -3.79 0.61 -11.49
CA ILE A 27 -3.20 1.87 -11.02
C ILE A 27 -4.27 2.90 -10.70
N HIS A 28 -5.28 3.04 -11.55
CA HIS A 28 -6.42 3.94 -11.32
C HIS A 28 -7.17 3.55 -10.05
N SER A 29 -7.58 2.29 -9.93
CA SER A 29 -8.26 1.78 -8.74
C SER A 29 -7.41 1.93 -7.48
N ALA A 30 -6.10 1.71 -7.56
CA ALA A 30 -5.22 1.92 -6.41
C ALA A 30 -5.18 3.39 -5.96
N VAL A 31 -5.15 4.34 -6.89
CA VAL A 31 -5.18 5.77 -6.58
C VAL A 31 -6.52 6.17 -5.98
N GLU A 32 -7.64 5.81 -6.61
CA GLU A 32 -8.98 6.14 -6.12
C GLU A 32 -9.19 5.63 -4.69
N ASN A 33 -8.75 4.40 -4.42
CA ASN A 33 -8.83 3.82 -3.09
C ASN A 33 -7.89 4.48 -2.08
N ARG A 34 -6.65 4.83 -2.46
CA ARG A 34 -5.67 5.45 -1.56
C ARG A 34 -5.93 6.91 -1.25
N PHE A 35 -6.71 7.60 -2.08
CA PHE A 35 -7.05 9.01 -1.90
C PHE A 35 -8.55 9.25 -1.64
N ASN A 36 -9.36 8.19 -1.63
CA ASN A 36 -10.81 8.25 -1.48
C ASN A 36 -11.46 9.27 -2.44
N LEU A 37 -11.12 9.15 -3.72
CA LEU A 37 -11.62 10.02 -4.79
C LEU A 37 -11.94 9.23 -6.04
N GLU A 38 -12.67 9.85 -6.96
CA GLU A 38 -12.97 9.34 -8.28
C GLU A 38 -12.10 10.09 -9.30
N LEU A 39 -11.29 9.36 -10.10
CA LEU A 39 -10.28 10.00 -10.96
C LEU A 39 -10.88 10.83 -12.10
N ASP A 40 -12.12 10.55 -12.49
CA ASP A 40 -12.87 11.30 -13.50
C ASP A 40 -13.38 12.66 -12.99
N THR A 41 -13.36 12.89 -11.67
CA THR A 41 -13.72 14.17 -11.06
C THR A 41 -12.57 15.19 -11.05
N ILE A 42 -11.35 14.77 -11.42
CA ILE A 42 -10.16 15.63 -11.46
C ILE A 42 -9.60 15.78 -12.87
N ASN A 43 -8.90 16.89 -13.12
CA ASN A 43 -8.26 17.18 -14.40
C ASN A 43 -6.92 16.43 -14.54
N LEU A 44 -6.99 15.12 -14.77
CA LEU A 44 -5.83 14.23 -14.87
C LEU A 44 -5.15 14.29 -16.25
N CYS A 45 -3.82 14.43 -16.27
CA CYS A 45 -3.00 14.37 -17.45
C CYS A 45 -3.00 12.98 -18.11
N ASP A 46 -2.89 12.92 -19.44
CA ASP A 46 -2.62 11.68 -20.19
C ASP A 46 -1.13 11.26 -20.14
N SER A 47 -0.40 11.75 -19.14
CA SER A 47 0.97 11.36 -18.82
C SER A 47 1.04 10.77 -17.41
N TYR A 48 2.00 9.87 -17.21
CA TYR A 48 2.21 9.13 -15.97
C TYR A 48 3.70 9.13 -15.66
N ILE A 49 4.06 9.14 -14.38
CA ILE A 49 5.47 9.06 -13.96
C ILE A 49 5.70 7.71 -13.31
N LEU A 50 6.56 6.88 -13.87
CA LEU A 50 6.91 5.57 -13.32
C LEU A 50 8.38 5.53 -12.94
N ASN A 51 8.68 5.45 -11.64
CA ASN A 51 10.05 5.54 -11.10
C ASN A 51 10.81 6.74 -11.70
N GLU A 52 10.24 7.94 -11.57
CA GLU A 52 10.83 9.23 -12.01
C GLU A 52 10.94 9.42 -13.54
N ILE A 53 10.43 8.49 -14.34
CA ILE A 53 10.40 8.62 -15.80
C ILE A 53 8.97 8.94 -16.26
N VAL A 54 8.82 10.00 -17.06
CA VAL A 54 7.55 10.41 -17.65
C VAL A 54 7.23 9.52 -18.86
N TYR A 55 6.00 9.03 -18.92
CA TYR A 55 5.45 8.22 -20.00
C TYR A 55 4.14 8.82 -20.50
N THR A 56 3.88 8.69 -21.80
CA THR A 56 2.52 8.86 -22.33
C THR A 56 1.63 7.73 -21.84
N LYS A 57 0.30 7.88 -21.88
CA LYS A 57 -0.65 6.84 -21.49
C LYS A 57 -0.41 5.49 -22.18
N ASP A 58 -0.13 5.49 -23.48
CA ASP A 58 0.05 4.24 -24.25
C ASP A 58 1.40 3.58 -23.96
N ASP A 59 2.47 4.38 -23.82
CA ASP A 59 3.76 3.86 -23.39
C ASP A 59 3.69 3.33 -21.95
N PHE A 60 2.97 4.03 -21.08
CA PHE A 60 2.77 3.64 -19.70
C PHE A 60 2.03 2.30 -19.60
N ARG A 61 0.94 2.09 -20.35
CA ARG A 61 0.21 0.81 -20.42
C ARG A 61 1.14 -0.35 -20.76
N THR A 62 2.00 -0.16 -21.77
CA THR A 62 2.98 -1.17 -22.16
C THR A 62 4.01 -1.39 -21.05
N LYS A 63 4.51 -0.31 -20.46
CA LYS A 63 5.57 -0.37 -19.45
C LYS A 63 5.10 -1.00 -18.14
N ILE A 64 3.93 -0.62 -17.64
CA ILE A 64 3.37 -1.11 -16.38
C ILE A 64 3.03 -2.59 -16.46
N GLY A 65 2.65 -3.10 -17.64
CA GLY A 65 2.40 -4.53 -17.90
C GLY A 65 3.63 -5.44 -17.72
N SER A 66 4.83 -4.87 -17.55
CA SER A 66 6.04 -5.61 -17.17
C SER A 66 6.21 -5.81 -15.66
N TYR A 67 5.42 -5.12 -14.84
CA TYR A 67 5.45 -5.19 -13.37
C TYR A 67 4.35 -6.13 -12.85
N LYS A 68 4.61 -6.81 -11.74
CA LYS A 68 3.55 -7.48 -10.97
C LYS A 68 2.84 -6.45 -10.10
N LYS A 69 1.58 -6.70 -9.75
CA LYS A 69 0.85 -5.84 -8.78
C LYS A 69 1.64 -5.64 -7.48
N SER A 70 2.29 -6.71 -6.98
CA SER A 70 3.14 -6.69 -5.78
C SER A 70 4.41 -5.84 -5.90
N ASP A 71 4.82 -5.51 -7.12
CA ASP A 71 5.98 -4.67 -7.38
C ASP A 71 5.61 -3.18 -7.25
N ILE A 72 4.32 -2.83 -7.31
CA ILE A 72 3.83 -1.46 -7.14
C ILE A 72 3.72 -1.16 -5.64
N LYS A 73 4.55 -0.24 -5.15
CA LYS A 73 4.68 0.09 -3.72
C LYS A 73 3.91 1.33 -3.31
N PHE A 74 3.77 2.30 -4.22
CA PHE A 74 2.97 3.48 -3.97
C PHE A 74 2.41 4.03 -5.27
N THR A 75 1.35 4.80 -5.11
CA THR A 75 0.77 5.65 -6.14
C THR A 75 0.46 7.00 -5.53
N ILE A 76 0.89 8.09 -6.16
CA ILE A 76 0.68 9.45 -5.65
C ILE A 76 0.03 10.27 -6.77
N ILE A 77 -0.92 11.13 -6.40
CA ILE A 77 -1.38 12.20 -7.28
C ILE A 77 -0.47 13.41 -7.02
N ALA A 78 0.30 13.83 -8.02
CA ALA A 78 1.00 15.12 -7.93
C ALA A 78 0.17 16.22 -8.57
N ASP A 79 0.10 17.32 -7.85
CA ASP A 79 -0.51 18.57 -8.25
C ASP A 79 0.51 19.42 -9.03
N PHE A 80 0.19 19.67 -10.29
CA PHE A 80 0.92 20.53 -11.22
C PHE A 80 0.15 21.81 -11.57
N SER A 81 -1.03 22.06 -10.97
CA SER A 81 -1.87 23.25 -11.23
C SER A 81 -1.11 24.58 -11.11
N ASN A 82 -0.09 24.61 -10.24
CA ASN A 82 0.75 25.78 -9.99
C ASN A 82 2.09 25.75 -10.73
N THR A 83 2.30 24.80 -11.64
CA THR A 83 3.56 24.61 -12.35
C THR A 83 3.40 24.84 -13.84
N ARG A 84 4.47 25.28 -14.51
CA ARG A 84 4.53 25.41 -15.97
C ARG A 84 5.16 24.20 -16.66
N PHE A 85 5.34 23.09 -15.93
CA PHE A 85 6.28 22.03 -16.29
C PHE A 85 5.81 21.18 -17.48
N PHE A 86 4.54 21.28 -17.85
CA PHE A 86 3.95 20.61 -19.00
C PHE A 86 3.05 21.60 -19.72
N HIS A 87 3.27 21.84 -21.01
CA HIS A 87 2.35 22.61 -21.87
C HIS A 87 1.05 21.82 -22.13
N GLN A 88 0.43 21.31 -21.08
CA GLN A 88 -0.77 20.47 -21.12
C GLN A 88 -1.85 21.13 -20.26
N ASN A 89 -3.11 21.08 -20.71
CA ASN A 89 -4.27 21.66 -20.00
C ASN A 89 -4.76 20.72 -18.88
N CYS A 90 -3.86 20.21 -18.05
CA CYS A 90 -4.17 19.27 -16.97
C CYS A 90 -3.49 19.69 -15.68
N ASP A 91 -4.11 19.36 -14.54
CA ASP A 91 -3.67 19.82 -13.22
C ASP A 91 -2.94 18.71 -12.46
N TYR A 92 -3.21 17.44 -12.76
CA TYR A 92 -2.72 16.31 -11.95
C TYR A 92 -2.06 15.22 -12.79
N THR A 93 -1.01 14.58 -12.29
CA THR A 93 -0.48 13.32 -12.86
C THR A 93 -0.43 12.22 -11.79
N ILE A 94 -0.42 10.97 -12.24
CA ILE A 94 -0.20 9.82 -11.34
C ILE A 94 1.30 9.46 -11.37
N LEU A 95 1.91 9.49 -10.19
CA LEU A 95 3.22 8.94 -9.93
C LEU A 95 3.07 7.52 -9.40
N VAL A 96 3.87 6.61 -9.95
CA VAL A 96 3.89 5.20 -9.57
C VAL A 96 5.30 4.81 -9.18
N GLY A 97 5.43 4.32 -7.95
CA GLY A 97 6.66 3.73 -7.45
C GLY A 97 6.62 2.22 -7.55
N GLY A 98 7.56 1.65 -8.31
CA GLY A 98 7.74 0.20 -8.41
C GLY A 98 8.89 -0.30 -7.53
N GLY A 99 9.11 -1.61 -7.49
CA GLY A 99 10.16 -2.28 -6.70
C GLY A 99 11.62 -1.88 -7.02
N LYS A 100 11.83 -0.96 -7.97
CA LYS A 100 13.14 -0.34 -8.24
C LYS A 100 13.35 0.95 -7.44
N TYR A 101 12.28 1.60 -6.99
CA TYR A 101 12.36 2.77 -6.14
C TYR A 101 12.95 2.39 -4.77
N LYS A 102 13.93 3.16 -4.31
CA LYS A 102 14.62 2.91 -3.04
C LYS A 102 14.36 4.06 -2.09
N GLN A 103 13.54 3.80 -1.08
CA GLN A 103 13.34 4.73 0.03
C GLN A 103 14.54 4.68 0.99
N SER A 104 15.05 5.85 1.34
CA SER A 104 16.16 6.04 2.26
C SER A 104 15.81 5.57 3.68
N LYS A 105 16.84 5.40 4.52
CA LYS A 105 16.63 5.06 5.93
C LYS A 105 15.93 6.19 6.69
N GLU A 106 16.23 7.43 6.35
CA GLU A 106 15.69 8.62 7.03
C GLU A 106 14.21 8.81 6.73
N GLU A 107 13.80 8.67 5.47
CA GLU A 107 12.38 8.71 5.09
C GLU A 107 11.58 7.62 5.82
N LYS A 108 12.12 6.40 5.89
CA LYS A 108 11.47 5.30 6.63
C LYS A 108 11.33 5.59 8.11
N LEU A 109 12.36 6.17 8.72
CA LEU A 109 12.34 6.55 10.14
C LEU A 109 11.25 7.60 10.37
N LYS A 110 11.24 8.66 9.56
CA LYS A 110 10.25 9.73 9.66
C LYS A 110 8.82 9.20 9.59
N GLU A 111 8.51 8.40 8.57
CA GLU A 111 7.18 7.81 8.42
C GLU A 111 6.82 6.89 9.60
N LEU A 112 7.77 6.06 10.04
CA LEU A 112 7.58 5.14 11.17
C LEU A 112 7.32 5.91 12.48
N ASP A 113 8.06 6.98 12.73
CA ASP A 113 7.92 7.80 13.93
C ASP A 113 6.55 8.51 13.95
N LEU A 114 6.08 9.01 12.80
CA LEU A 114 4.76 9.64 12.67
C LEU A 114 3.62 8.67 13.00
N ILE A 115 3.67 7.43 12.49
CA ILE A 115 2.64 6.44 12.79
C ILE A 115 2.74 5.93 14.24
N CYS A 116 3.96 5.78 14.79
CA CYS A 116 4.17 5.51 16.22
C CYS A 116 3.50 6.58 17.09
N GLU A 117 3.76 7.86 16.82
CA GLU A 117 3.17 8.97 17.57
C GLU A 117 1.65 8.97 17.46
N ASN A 118 1.10 8.81 16.26
CA ASN A 118 -0.34 8.77 16.03
C ASN A 118 -1.02 7.65 16.86
N LEU A 119 -0.48 6.44 16.83
CA LEU A 119 -1.07 5.31 17.55
C LEU A 119 -0.91 5.43 19.07
N ASN A 120 0.26 5.85 19.55
CA ASN A 120 0.52 5.98 20.98
C ASN A 120 -0.28 7.13 21.62
N LYS A 121 -0.52 8.21 20.87
CA LYS A 121 -1.31 9.35 21.34
C LYS A 121 -2.80 9.05 21.42
N ASN A 122 -3.33 8.27 20.48
CA ASN A 122 -4.78 8.11 20.31
C ASN A 122 -5.33 6.79 20.88
N LEU A 123 -4.49 5.79 21.13
CA LEU A 123 -4.92 4.54 21.78
C LEU A 123 -4.60 4.56 23.27
N PRO A 124 -5.58 4.26 24.14
CA PRO A 124 -5.32 4.12 25.56
C PRO A 124 -4.35 2.97 25.83
N GLU A 125 -3.53 3.06 26.87
CA GLU A 125 -2.55 2.03 27.20
C GLU A 125 -3.22 0.67 27.44
N LEU A 126 -4.34 0.68 28.17
CA LEU A 126 -5.17 -0.49 28.41
C LEU A 126 -5.89 -0.94 27.13
N VAL A 127 -5.85 -2.25 26.86
CA VAL A 127 -6.58 -2.86 25.75
C VAL A 127 -8.05 -2.97 26.11
N ILE A 128 -8.88 -2.13 25.49
CA ILE A 128 -10.34 -2.12 25.66
C ILE A 128 -10.94 -2.68 24.38
N ARG A 129 -11.61 -3.85 24.46
CA ARG A 129 -12.12 -4.58 23.28
C ARG A 129 -13.07 -3.76 22.41
N ASP A 130 -13.87 -2.88 23.03
CA ASP A 130 -14.87 -2.06 22.34
C ASP A 130 -14.40 -0.63 22.05
N HIS A 131 -13.13 -0.31 22.34
CA HIS A 131 -12.61 1.02 22.09
C HIS A 131 -12.44 1.26 20.59
N LYS A 132 -13.12 2.29 20.09
CA LYS A 132 -13.01 2.76 18.71
C LYS A 132 -12.09 3.97 18.72
N CYS A 133 -10.93 3.84 18.07
CA CYS A 133 -10.01 4.96 17.95
C CYS A 133 -10.47 5.89 16.82
N GLU A 134 -10.99 7.07 17.18
CA GLU A 134 -11.57 8.01 16.20
C GLU A 134 -10.53 8.76 15.39
N ASN A 135 -9.28 8.87 15.88
CA ASN A 135 -8.21 9.67 15.25
C ASN A 135 -6.98 8.83 14.84
N CYS A 136 -7.06 7.50 14.98
CA CYS A 136 -5.98 6.63 14.54
C CYS A 136 -5.96 6.56 13.02
N LYS A 137 -4.77 6.60 12.43
CA LYS A 137 -4.55 6.21 11.04
C LYS A 137 -4.65 4.69 10.92
N GLN A 138 -5.22 4.23 9.81
CA GLN A 138 -5.24 2.80 9.49
C GLN A 138 -3.85 2.32 9.10
N VAL A 139 -3.43 1.16 9.60
CA VAL A 139 -2.16 0.52 9.22
C VAL A 139 -2.44 -0.71 8.37
N VAL A 140 -1.73 -0.84 7.26
CA VAL A 140 -1.74 -2.00 6.38
C VAL A 140 -0.32 -2.51 6.25
N VAL A 141 -0.11 -3.82 6.45
CA VAL A 141 1.20 -4.46 6.35
C VAL A 141 1.15 -5.50 5.24
N ASP A 142 1.99 -5.34 4.21
CA ASP A 142 2.05 -6.22 3.03
C ASP A 142 0.68 -6.49 2.38
N GLY A 143 -0.22 -5.49 2.42
CA GLY A 143 -1.57 -5.54 1.86
C GLY A 143 -2.66 -6.05 2.82
N GLU A 144 -2.31 -6.43 4.05
CA GLU A 144 -3.28 -6.85 5.07
C GLU A 144 -3.54 -5.71 6.07
N PRO A 145 -4.81 -5.29 6.28
CA PRO A 145 -5.14 -4.31 7.30
C PRO A 145 -4.93 -4.91 8.70
N ILE A 146 -4.29 -4.15 9.58
CA ILE A 146 -3.98 -4.56 10.95
C ILE A 146 -4.88 -3.83 11.94
N GLU A 147 -5.35 -4.56 12.96
CA GLU A 147 -6.16 -4.01 14.05
C GLU A 147 -5.35 -3.01 14.89
N MET A 148 -5.99 -1.97 15.44
CA MET A 148 -5.28 -0.79 15.96
C MET A 148 -4.29 -1.10 17.11
N TYR A 149 -4.67 -1.94 18.07
CA TYR A 149 -3.78 -2.34 19.15
C TYR A 149 -2.61 -3.20 18.67
N GLU A 150 -2.88 -4.11 17.72
CA GLU A 150 -1.86 -4.94 17.09
C GLU A 150 -0.90 -4.07 16.26
N ALA A 151 -1.44 -3.09 15.53
CA ALA A 151 -0.67 -2.11 14.79
C ALA A 151 0.26 -1.32 15.72
N ARG A 152 -0.24 -0.82 16.87
CA ARG A 152 0.60 -0.13 17.86
C ARG A 152 1.75 -1.01 18.33
N THR A 153 1.48 -2.26 18.68
CA THR A 153 2.51 -3.20 19.10
C THR A 153 3.49 -3.50 17.98
N LEU A 154 3.02 -3.73 16.76
CA LEU A 154 3.85 -4.04 15.60
C LEU A 154 4.78 -2.87 15.28
N VAL A 155 4.23 -1.67 15.13
CA VAL A 155 4.95 -0.46 14.70
C VAL A 155 5.99 -0.05 15.76
N ASN A 156 5.64 -0.04 17.04
CA ASN A 156 6.58 0.29 18.13
C ASN A 156 7.79 -0.67 18.19
N ASN A 157 7.63 -1.91 17.73
CA ASN A 157 8.70 -2.92 17.71
C ASN A 157 9.39 -3.05 16.34
N LEU A 158 8.90 -2.36 15.31
CA LEU A 158 9.37 -2.54 13.94
C LEU A 158 10.71 -1.85 13.74
N LYS A 159 11.74 -2.63 13.38
CA LYS A 159 13.06 -2.08 13.06
C LYS A 159 13.08 -1.62 11.62
N VAL A 160 13.51 -0.38 11.36
CA VAL A 160 13.61 0.20 10.00
C VAL A 160 14.38 -0.67 9.00
N LYS A 161 15.40 -1.41 9.45
CA LYS A 161 16.15 -2.34 8.59
C LYS A 161 15.27 -3.45 7.98
N ASN A 162 14.12 -3.75 8.60
CA ASN A 162 13.14 -4.74 8.16
C ASN A 162 12.11 -4.18 7.18
N ILE A 163 12.02 -2.85 7.04
CA ILE A 163 11.08 -2.17 6.17
C ILE A 163 11.70 -2.07 4.77
N GLU A 164 11.00 -2.63 3.78
CA GLU A 164 11.28 -2.43 2.36
C GLU A 164 10.85 -1.03 1.93
N PHE A 165 9.62 -0.66 2.28
CA PHE A 165 9.00 0.61 1.94
C PHE A 165 7.90 0.98 2.95
N ILE A 166 7.68 2.26 3.21
CA ILE A 166 6.56 2.77 4.02
C ILE A 166 6.04 4.05 3.40
N VAL A 167 4.72 4.22 3.35
CA VAL A 167 4.08 5.42 2.81
C VAL A 167 2.81 5.71 3.58
N SER A 168 2.55 7.00 3.79
CA SER A 168 1.33 7.49 4.42
C SER A 168 0.52 8.35 3.46
N TYR A 169 -0.80 8.23 3.56
CA TYR A 169 -1.80 9.03 2.87
C TYR A 169 -2.66 9.75 3.91
N GLU A 170 -3.12 10.96 3.59
CA GLU A 170 -3.91 11.77 4.53
C GLU A 170 -5.31 11.21 4.78
N SER A 171 -5.90 10.56 3.78
CA SER A 171 -7.14 9.81 3.89
C SER A 171 -7.16 8.72 2.81
N ALA A 172 -7.92 7.65 3.03
CA ALA A 172 -8.13 6.59 2.07
C ALA A 172 -9.53 5.95 2.24
N ASN A 173 -9.95 5.15 1.27
CA ASN A 173 -11.28 4.56 1.22
C ASN A 173 -11.51 3.61 2.41
N PRO A 174 -12.43 3.93 3.34
CA PRO A 174 -12.66 3.12 4.53
C PRO A 174 -13.35 1.79 4.25
N GLN A 175 -13.99 1.62 3.08
CA GLN A 175 -14.60 0.35 2.67
C GLN A 175 -13.55 -0.69 2.29
N ILE A 176 -12.38 -0.24 1.81
CA ILE A 176 -11.28 -1.11 1.36
C ILE A 176 -10.29 -1.38 2.49
N PHE A 177 -9.87 -0.33 3.19
CA PHE A 177 -8.76 -0.42 4.15
C PHE A 177 -9.21 -0.53 5.60
N GLY A 178 -10.50 -0.33 5.88
CA GLY A 178 -11.07 -0.31 7.22
C GLY A 178 -11.44 1.10 7.67
N ARG A 179 -12.33 1.18 8.66
CA ARG A 179 -12.99 2.44 9.08
C ARG A 179 -12.02 3.60 9.35
N ASN A 180 -10.86 3.31 9.91
CA ASN A 180 -9.90 4.33 10.33
C ASN A 180 -9.13 4.97 9.17
N ALA A 181 -9.27 4.42 7.95
CA ALA A 181 -8.63 4.97 6.76
C ALA A 181 -9.10 6.39 6.42
N ILE A 182 -10.28 6.79 6.90
CA ILE A 182 -10.78 8.17 6.80
C ILE A 182 -9.85 9.20 7.48
N ASN A 183 -9.09 8.77 8.49
CA ASN A 183 -8.13 9.61 9.21
C ASN A 183 -6.71 9.53 8.64
N GLY A 184 -6.52 8.71 7.61
CA GLY A 184 -5.24 8.42 7.00
C GLY A 184 -4.94 6.93 6.94
N LEU A 185 -4.03 6.58 6.04
CA LEU A 185 -3.59 5.22 5.78
C LEU A 185 -2.06 5.20 5.79
N THR A 186 -1.45 4.26 6.50
CA THR A 186 -0.03 3.95 6.39
C THR A 186 0.14 2.52 5.89
N GLU A 187 0.73 2.38 4.71
CA GLU A 187 1.10 1.08 4.13
C GLU A 187 2.57 0.79 4.42
N ILE A 188 2.85 -0.38 5.02
CA ILE A 188 4.19 -0.86 5.36
C ILE A 188 4.47 -2.12 4.55
N PHE A 189 5.53 -2.10 3.75
CA PHE A 189 6.01 -3.26 3.00
C PHE A 189 7.26 -3.81 3.69
N LEU A 190 7.22 -5.09 4.06
CA LEU A 190 8.33 -5.73 4.76
C LEU A 190 9.27 -6.42 3.78
N LYS A 191 10.55 -6.47 4.13
CA LYS A 191 11.52 -7.29 3.40
C LYS A 191 11.15 -8.76 3.58
N LYS A 192 11.02 -9.51 2.47
CA LYS A 192 10.62 -10.94 2.40
C LYS A 192 11.33 -11.90 3.38
N LYS A 193 12.50 -11.56 3.92
CA LYS A 193 13.19 -12.38 4.94
C LYS A 193 12.57 -12.31 6.34
N ASN A 194 11.63 -11.38 6.60
CA ASN A 194 11.07 -11.09 7.92
C ASN A 194 9.60 -11.50 8.11
N VAL A 195 9.03 -12.37 7.25
CA VAL A 195 7.63 -12.86 7.30
C VAL A 195 7.32 -13.69 8.58
N ARG A 196 8.23 -13.72 9.57
CA ARG A 196 8.03 -14.29 10.90
C ARG A 196 7.96 -13.21 11.99
N LEU A 197 7.35 -12.06 11.73
CA LEU A 197 6.72 -11.31 12.82
C LEU A 197 5.41 -12.05 13.10
N GLY A 198 5.27 -12.59 14.32
CA GLY A 198 4.30 -13.63 14.70
C GLY A 198 2.81 -13.26 14.59
N LEU A 199 2.33 -12.95 13.39
CA LEU A 199 0.94 -12.62 13.07
C LEU A 199 0.04 -13.87 12.90
N LYS A 200 0.52 -15.08 13.27
CA LYS A 200 -0.23 -16.34 13.05
C LYS A 200 -0.42 -17.26 14.26
N ASP A 201 -0.17 -16.82 15.49
CA ASP A 201 -0.30 -17.71 16.67
C ASP A 201 -1.30 -17.25 17.75
N GLN A 202 -2.29 -16.41 17.39
CA GLN A 202 -3.35 -15.98 18.34
C GLN A 202 -4.77 -16.43 17.98
N ARG A 203 -4.94 -17.38 17.06
CA ARG A 203 -6.20 -18.15 16.96
C ARG A 203 -6.04 -19.48 17.68
N LYS A 204 -6.16 -19.44 19.01
CA LYS A 204 -6.58 -20.59 19.81
C LYS A 204 -8.10 -20.59 19.92
#